data_AF-A0A8C5BYZ6-F1
#
_entry.id   AF-A0A8C5BYZ6-F1
#
_cell.length_a   1.000
_cell.length_b   1.000
_cell.length_c   1.000
_cell.angle_alpha   90.00
_cell.angle_beta   90.00
_cell.angle_gamma   90.00
#
_symmetry.space_group_name_H-M   'P 1'
#
loop_
_entity.id
_entity.type
_entity.pdbx_description
1 polymer ?
#
loop_
_entity_poly.entity_id
_entity_poly.type
_entity_poly.pdbx_seq_one_letter_code
_entity_poly.pdbx_strand_id
1 'polypeptide(L)'
;MRLRASESTVEQLRRRNAVLSARMCSAENQIEELRRQRSVFSVVRPGDNSGTSEGSAKMAELQNRMDSCSAQLSILQTQSDNHTETLVSMETRLVSVEMHLGSTSIQVAQPLAESTGSTELSDLRRRMNETQNRLDLMTRLTTSTPTSTGTPTYTAELAAVRGQLRELDGRLTDQESSRSALEDRLDVNANGTEAMKSKARSNESTLLELQRKVSDHTSQLLRVETRVNISQSLMEHLETQLNRVSDLEATGSATSRQLEELQELTKAQEAERVAMAARVTAGESQREGLEEGLRSTQILVEELHTQNNDHTSQLLRAETRVNISQSLMEHLETQLNRVSDLEATGSATSRQLDELQERTKVQEAERVAMAARVTAGENLREALESRLEAEEDSLKTLKTESSGLEEGLRSTQILVEELHTQNNGHSTELSTLEARMNASENTTASVAERAGVLSRLLAELHANASVMEFQTDRTERRLDQWMSQNRERPRVAFSAGLSDSGAIGPFGMETTLVFTKTLTNVGQAYNQTTGIFRAPLRGLYCFLFTVADFLKGYRGVYLYRNEERVLFSLELNGHGGYASSSAATPLLLEAGETVSLRLPGSYRLYDDNRNFSLFSGFLLFPL
;
A
#
# COMPACT_ATOMS: atom_id res chain seq x y z
N MET A 1 23.88 2.91 -0.93
CA MET A 1 23.94 3.87 0.21
C MET A 1 23.97 5.33 -0.21
N ARG A 2 24.78 5.77 -1.19
CA ARG A 2 24.88 7.19 -1.58
C ARG A 2 23.56 7.80 -2.12
N LEU A 3 22.75 7.05 -2.87
CA LEU A 3 21.48 7.55 -3.44
C LEU A 3 20.43 7.89 -2.36
N ARG A 4 20.24 7.00 -1.38
CA ARG A 4 19.34 7.24 -0.23
C ARG A 4 19.76 8.45 0.60
N ALA A 5 21.07 8.68 0.74
CA ALA A 5 21.59 9.85 1.43
C ALA A 5 21.28 11.15 0.66
N SER A 6 21.40 11.14 -0.68
CA SER A 6 21.04 12.30 -1.51
C SER A 6 19.53 12.56 -1.57
N GLU A 7 18.68 11.53 -1.64
CA GLU A 7 17.22 11.66 -1.58
C GLU A 7 16.76 12.26 -0.25
N SER A 8 17.33 11.77 0.86
CA SER A 8 17.04 12.31 2.20
C SER A 8 17.42 13.80 2.32
N THR A 9 18.51 14.24 1.69
CA THR A 9 18.90 15.66 1.71
C THR A 9 17.97 16.54 0.88
N VAL A 10 17.48 16.05 -0.26
CA VAL A 10 16.49 16.77 -1.09
C VAL A 10 15.17 16.92 -0.35
N GLU A 11 14.71 15.87 0.33
CA GLU A 11 13.46 15.94 1.09
C GLU A 11 13.57 16.89 2.29
N GLN A 12 14.74 16.94 2.95
CA GLN A 12 15.00 17.90 4.02
C GLN A 12 15.02 19.35 3.52
N LEU A 13 15.55 19.60 2.32
CA LEU A 13 15.52 20.92 1.67
C LEU A 13 14.10 21.32 1.28
N ARG A 14 13.27 20.41 0.74
CA ARG A 14 11.85 20.68 0.44
C ARG A 14 11.06 21.08 1.69
N ARG A 15 11.29 20.40 2.81
CA ARG A 15 10.66 20.75 4.10
C ARG A 15 11.09 22.14 4.58
N ARG A 16 12.38 22.47 4.47
CA ARG A 16 12.88 23.82 4.81
C ARG A 16 12.29 24.89 3.91
N ASN A 17 12.10 24.60 2.62
CA ASN A 17 11.51 25.54 1.67
C ASN A 17 10.03 25.80 1.98
N ALA A 18 9.25 24.77 2.29
CA ALA A 18 7.86 24.92 2.73
C ALA A 18 7.72 25.79 4.00
N VAL A 19 8.64 25.64 4.96
CA VAL A 19 8.69 26.47 6.18
C VAL A 19 9.05 27.94 5.85
N LEU A 20 9.96 28.18 4.89
CA LEU A 20 10.28 29.53 4.44
C LEU A 20 9.09 30.19 3.74
N SER A 21 8.37 29.48 2.87
CA SER A 21 7.16 30.00 2.21
C SER A 21 6.08 30.38 3.22
N ALA A 22 5.87 29.57 4.26
CA ALA A 22 4.93 29.89 5.33
C ALA A 22 5.35 31.16 6.12
N ARG A 23 6.66 31.34 6.36
CA ARG A 23 7.20 32.54 7.03
C ARG A 23 7.09 33.78 6.16
N MET A 24 7.29 33.66 4.84
CA MET A 24 7.09 34.77 3.90
C MET A 24 5.63 35.21 3.87
N CYS A 25 4.69 34.27 3.73
CA CYS A 25 3.26 34.58 3.77
C CYS A 25 2.83 35.25 5.09
N SER A 26 3.39 34.80 6.22
CA SER A 26 3.16 35.47 7.51
C SER A 26 3.73 36.88 7.56
N ALA A 27 4.90 37.15 6.96
CA ALA A 27 5.50 38.48 6.91
C ALA A 27 4.71 39.41 5.98
N GLU A 28 4.25 38.92 4.83
CA GLU A 28 3.38 39.64 3.89
C GLU A 28 2.08 40.09 4.58
N ASN A 29 1.42 39.16 5.29
CA ASN A 29 0.21 39.47 6.06
C ASN A 29 0.46 40.51 7.16
N GLN A 30 1.62 40.48 7.81
CA GLN A 30 1.98 41.48 8.82
C GLN A 30 2.21 42.87 8.21
N ILE A 31 2.82 42.95 7.02
CA ILE A 31 2.97 44.22 6.29
C ILE A 31 1.61 44.77 5.87
N GLU A 32 0.72 43.92 5.36
CA GLU A 32 -0.64 44.31 4.96
C GLU A 32 -1.45 44.87 6.15
N GLU A 33 -1.34 44.22 7.31
CA GLU A 33 -1.98 44.67 8.55
C GLU A 33 -1.38 46.00 9.05
N LEU A 34 -0.05 46.17 9.00
CA LEU A 34 0.61 47.43 9.34
C LEU A 34 0.22 48.57 8.37
N ARG A 35 0.04 48.27 7.08
CA ARG A 35 -0.48 49.23 6.08
C ARG A 35 -1.91 49.65 6.41
N ARG A 36 -2.76 48.69 6.77
CA ARG A 36 -4.15 48.96 7.18
C ARG A 36 -4.19 49.84 8.43
N GLN A 37 -3.40 49.53 9.46
CA GLN A 37 -3.28 50.35 10.67
C GLN A 37 -2.80 51.77 10.37
N ARG A 38 -1.84 51.92 9.44
CA ARG A 38 -1.38 53.24 8.98
C ARG A 38 -2.46 54.03 8.23
N SER A 39 -3.27 53.38 7.38
CA SER A 39 -4.36 54.06 6.65
C SER A 39 -5.48 54.61 7.55
N VAL A 40 -5.67 54.02 8.74
CA VAL A 40 -6.63 54.52 9.74
C VAL A 40 -6.18 55.87 10.31
N PHE A 41 -4.87 56.11 10.40
CA PHE A 41 -4.31 57.39 10.86
C PHE A 41 -4.24 58.47 9.76
N SER A 42 -4.44 58.13 8.47
CA SER A 42 -4.43 59.12 7.38
C SER A 42 -5.77 59.83 7.12
N VAL A 43 -6.83 59.49 7.85
CA VAL A 43 -8.19 60.09 7.70
C VAL A 43 -8.41 61.27 8.66
N VAL A 44 -7.40 62.13 8.86
CA VAL A 44 -7.57 63.39 9.59
C VAL A 44 -7.94 64.49 8.59
N ARG A 45 -9.14 65.07 8.74
CA ARG A 45 -9.63 66.21 7.95
C ARG A 45 -8.70 67.43 8.12
N PRO A 46 -8.48 68.24 7.06
CA PRO A 46 -7.74 69.48 7.19
C PRO A 46 -8.60 70.50 7.94
N GLY A 47 -8.33 70.73 9.23
CA GLY A 47 -9.07 71.74 10.01
C GLY A 47 -8.66 71.91 11.49
N ASP A 48 -8.24 70.86 12.19
CA ASP A 48 -8.05 70.96 13.65
C ASP A 48 -6.58 71.03 14.06
N ASN A 49 -6.08 72.25 14.26
CA ASN A 49 -4.80 72.54 14.91
C ASN A 49 -4.98 72.62 16.43
N SER A 50 -5.04 71.47 17.12
CA SER A 50 -4.55 71.31 18.51
C SER A 50 -4.50 69.84 18.95
N GLY A 51 -3.29 69.31 19.12
CA GLY A 51 -2.99 67.94 19.59
C GLY A 51 -2.92 66.91 18.44
N THR A 52 -1.87 66.13 18.25
CA THR A 52 -0.99 65.50 19.24
C THR A 52 0.37 65.12 18.61
N SER A 53 1.47 65.47 19.27
CA SER A 53 2.81 64.90 19.03
C SER A 53 2.81 63.36 18.98
N GLU A 54 1.84 62.77 19.69
CA GLU A 54 1.60 61.33 19.82
C GLU A 54 1.16 60.64 18.52
N GLY A 55 0.32 61.26 17.69
CA GLY A 55 -0.12 60.68 16.41
C GLY A 55 1.01 60.61 15.36
N SER A 56 1.86 61.63 15.33
CA SER A 56 3.06 61.66 14.47
C SER A 56 4.10 60.63 14.92
N ALA A 57 4.35 60.52 16.24
CA ALA A 57 5.24 59.51 16.81
C ALA A 57 4.76 58.08 16.51
N LYS A 58 3.45 57.83 16.61
CA LYS A 58 2.86 56.51 16.33
C LYS A 58 2.87 56.16 14.85
N MET A 59 2.73 57.16 13.96
CA MET A 59 2.88 56.97 12.51
C MET A 59 4.34 56.64 12.14
N ALA A 60 5.32 57.31 12.75
CA ALA A 60 6.74 57.01 12.57
C ALA A 60 7.11 55.62 13.12
N GLU A 61 6.53 55.20 14.25
CA GLU A 61 6.69 53.86 14.82
C GLU A 61 6.12 52.78 13.88
N LEU A 62 4.91 52.97 13.34
CA LEU A 62 4.31 52.06 12.36
C LEU A 62 5.15 51.98 11.07
N GLN A 63 5.75 53.09 10.64
CA GLN A 63 6.63 53.12 9.48
C GLN A 63 7.92 52.33 9.74
N ASN A 64 8.59 52.53 10.87
CA ASN A 64 9.78 51.77 11.25
C ASN A 64 9.50 50.26 11.36
N ARG A 65 8.32 49.88 11.88
CA ARG A 65 7.89 48.48 11.95
C ARG A 65 7.64 47.88 10.56
N MET A 66 7.06 48.66 9.65
CA MET A 66 6.83 48.25 8.26
C MET A 66 8.15 48.07 7.50
N ASP A 67 9.10 48.99 7.67
CA ASP A 67 10.43 48.92 7.05
C ASP A 67 11.23 47.73 7.61
N SER A 68 11.13 47.47 8.92
CA SER A 68 11.73 46.29 9.55
C SER A 68 11.13 44.97 9.03
N CYS A 69 9.80 44.91 8.87
CA CYS A 69 9.12 43.72 8.35
C CYS A 69 9.44 43.51 6.85
N SER A 70 9.52 44.59 6.06
CA SER A 70 9.94 44.54 4.66
C SER A 70 11.39 44.08 4.50
N ALA A 71 12.29 44.50 5.38
CA ALA A 71 13.68 44.01 5.39
C ALA A 71 13.75 42.51 5.72
N GLN A 72 12.96 42.04 6.69
CA GLN A 72 12.88 40.60 7.01
C GLN A 72 12.33 39.78 5.84
N LEU A 73 11.34 40.31 5.11
CA LEU A 73 10.76 39.65 3.94
C LEU A 73 11.80 39.51 2.82
N SER A 74 12.59 40.55 2.56
CA SER A 74 13.69 40.51 1.59
C SER A 74 14.77 39.47 1.95
N ILE A 75 15.10 39.32 3.24
CA ILE A 75 16.02 38.28 3.73
C ILE A 75 15.43 36.88 3.55
N LEU A 76 14.15 36.69 3.85
CA LEU A 76 13.48 35.39 3.66
C LEU A 76 13.39 35.02 2.18
N GLN A 77 13.17 36.00 1.31
CA GLN A 77 13.06 35.79 -0.14
C GLN A 77 14.42 35.38 -0.74
N THR A 78 15.51 36.06 -0.36
CA THR A 78 16.87 35.66 -0.76
C THR A 78 17.28 34.28 -0.21
N GLN A 79 16.78 33.89 0.97
CA GLN A 79 16.98 32.52 1.49
C GLN A 79 16.18 31.47 0.70
N SER A 80 14.95 31.81 0.30
CA SER A 80 14.11 30.96 -0.55
C SER A 80 14.78 30.73 -1.90
N ASP A 81 15.28 31.78 -2.55
CA ASP A 81 15.91 31.71 -3.88
C ASP A 81 17.15 30.80 -3.86
N ASN A 82 18.04 30.97 -2.87
CA ASN A 82 19.20 30.09 -2.68
C ASN A 82 18.81 28.62 -2.44
N HIS A 83 17.74 28.37 -1.67
CA HIS A 83 17.25 27.02 -1.45
C HIS A 83 16.64 26.41 -2.72
N THR A 84 15.97 27.20 -3.57
CA THR A 84 15.43 26.72 -4.84
C THR A 84 16.54 26.37 -5.83
N GLU A 85 17.60 27.18 -5.94
CA GLU A 85 18.75 26.88 -6.83
C GLU A 85 19.47 25.59 -6.41
N THR A 86 19.69 25.41 -5.11
CA THR A 86 20.32 24.17 -4.58
C THR A 86 19.45 22.94 -4.80
N LEU A 87 18.13 23.06 -4.68
CA LEU A 87 17.17 22.00 -4.99
C LEU A 87 17.25 21.58 -6.45
N VAL A 88 17.19 22.54 -7.37
CA VAL A 88 17.27 22.30 -8.82
C VAL A 88 18.58 21.61 -9.19
N SER A 89 19.70 22.06 -8.61
CA SER A 89 21.02 21.45 -8.81
C SER A 89 21.11 20.01 -8.29
N MET A 90 20.50 19.70 -7.14
CA MET A 90 20.47 18.35 -6.59
C MET A 90 19.54 17.42 -7.37
N GLU A 91 18.41 17.92 -7.84
CA GLU A 91 17.46 17.16 -8.67
C GLU A 91 18.05 16.80 -10.04
N THR A 92 18.74 17.73 -10.70
CA THR A 92 19.47 17.43 -11.96
C THR A 92 20.56 16.38 -11.77
N ARG A 93 21.25 16.39 -10.63
CA ARG A 93 22.26 15.36 -10.29
C ARG A 93 21.62 14.00 -10.02
N LEU A 94 20.46 13.93 -9.37
CA LEU A 94 19.73 12.68 -9.14
C LEU A 94 19.27 12.06 -10.46
N VAL A 95 18.66 12.85 -11.35
CA VAL A 95 18.24 12.39 -12.69
C VAL A 95 19.43 11.85 -13.50
N SER A 96 20.58 12.52 -13.42
CA SER A 96 21.80 12.05 -14.11
C SER A 96 22.31 10.71 -13.57
N VAL A 97 22.20 10.48 -12.26
CA VAL A 97 22.59 9.21 -11.61
C VAL A 97 21.59 8.10 -11.90
N GLU A 98 20.29 8.40 -11.92
CA GLU A 98 19.24 7.45 -12.32
C GLU A 98 19.40 7.00 -13.78
N MET A 99 19.72 7.92 -14.69
CA MET A 99 20.03 7.56 -16.08
C MET A 99 21.28 6.66 -16.18
N HIS A 100 22.33 6.92 -15.40
CA HIS A 100 23.53 6.06 -15.39
C HIS A 100 23.27 4.66 -14.80
N LEU A 101 22.37 4.54 -13.82
CA LEU A 101 21.91 3.25 -13.25
C LEU A 101 21.00 2.47 -14.22
N GLY A 102 20.20 3.18 -15.02
CA GLY A 102 19.42 2.60 -16.11
C GLY A 102 20.30 2.02 -17.23
N SER A 103 21.33 2.76 -17.65
CA SER A 103 22.29 2.31 -18.67
C SER A 103 23.10 1.09 -18.21
N THR A 104 23.51 1.05 -16.95
CA THR A 104 24.22 -0.12 -16.38
C THR A 104 23.30 -1.33 -16.17
N SER A 105 22.00 -1.13 -15.91
CA SER A 105 21.04 -2.24 -15.86
C SER A 105 20.77 -2.85 -17.25
N ILE A 106 20.81 -2.05 -18.32
CA ILE A 106 20.63 -2.54 -19.70
C ILE A 106 21.90 -3.22 -20.24
N GLN A 107 23.09 -2.82 -19.81
CA GLN A 107 24.34 -3.51 -20.18
C GLN A 107 24.60 -4.81 -19.39
N VAL A 108 23.98 -5.00 -18.23
CA VAL A 108 24.10 -6.24 -17.43
C VAL A 108 23.03 -7.29 -17.83
N ALA A 109 21.99 -6.90 -18.56
CA ALA A 109 20.94 -7.78 -19.07
C ALA A 109 21.23 -8.35 -20.49
N GLN A 110 22.49 -8.73 -20.76
CA GLN A 110 22.82 -9.66 -21.85
C GLN A 110 22.99 -11.07 -21.27
N PRO A 111 22.43 -12.12 -21.90
CA PRO A 111 22.44 -13.48 -21.36
C PRO A 111 23.84 -14.09 -21.57
N LEU A 112 24.76 -13.89 -20.62
CA LEU A 112 26.13 -14.41 -20.72
C LEU A 112 26.63 -15.17 -19.49
N ALA A 113 25.80 -15.44 -18.47
CA ALA A 113 26.26 -16.12 -17.25
C ALA A 113 25.45 -17.36 -16.83
N GLU A 114 24.16 -17.48 -17.17
CA GLU A 114 23.34 -18.61 -16.68
C GLU A 114 23.57 -19.92 -17.47
N SER A 115 23.92 -19.85 -18.75
CA SER A 115 24.14 -21.08 -19.55
C SER A 115 25.52 -21.68 -19.37
N THR A 116 26.55 -20.87 -19.10
CA THR A 116 27.96 -21.31 -19.03
C THR A 116 28.26 -22.00 -17.69
N GLY A 117 27.83 -21.44 -16.56
CA GLY A 117 28.07 -22.04 -15.24
C GLY A 117 27.34 -23.36 -15.00
N SER A 118 26.12 -23.51 -15.51
CA SER A 118 25.34 -24.75 -15.40
C SER A 118 25.90 -25.86 -16.28
N THR A 119 26.37 -25.53 -17.50
CA THR A 119 26.98 -26.51 -18.39
C THR A 119 28.34 -26.97 -17.87
N GLU A 120 29.17 -26.04 -17.38
CA GLU A 120 30.47 -26.37 -16.77
C GLU A 120 30.36 -27.28 -15.54
N LEU A 121 29.37 -27.03 -14.66
CA LEU A 121 29.16 -27.86 -13.46
C LEU A 121 28.64 -29.25 -13.82
N SER A 122 27.78 -29.34 -14.84
CA SER A 122 27.32 -30.62 -15.38
C SER A 122 28.45 -31.42 -16.05
N ASP A 123 29.36 -30.74 -16.76
CA ASP A 123 30.54 -31.35 -17.37
C ASP A 123 31.58 -31.78 -16.33
N LEU A 124 31.79 -31.02 -15.26
CA LEU A 124 32.65 -31.41 -14.15
C LEU A 124 32.11 -32.66 -13.43
N ARG A 125 30.80 -32.70 -13.13
CA ARG A 125 30.15 -33.89 -12.55
C ARG A 125 30.28 -35.11 -13.45
N ARG A 126 30.12 -34.94 -14.77
CA ARG A 126 30.32 -36.02 -15.74
C ARG A 126 31.77 -36.53 -15.73
N ARG A 127 32.76 -35.64 -15.79
CA ARG A 127 34.20 -36.00 -15.77
C ARG A 127 34.62 -36.63 -14.43
N MET A 128 34.02 -36.21 -13.32
CA MET A 128 34.22 -36.83 -12.01
C MET A 128 33.69 -38.27 -11.99
N ASN A 129 32.48 -38.50 -12.50
CA ASN A 129 31.92 -39.85 -12.59
C ASN A 129 32.74 -40.76 -13.53
N GLU A 130 33.21 -40.24 -14.66
CA GLU A 130 34.10 -40.97 -15.59
C GLU A 130 35.44 -41.34 -14.93
N THR A 131 36.06 -40.42 -14.18
CA THR A 131 37.33 -40.69 -13.49
C THR A 131 37.17 -41.65 -12.30
N GLN A 132 36.04 -41.59 -11.59
CA GLN A 132 35.69 -42.54 -10.54
C GLN A 132 35.47 -43.95 -11.08
N ASN A 133 34.73 -44.10 -12.18
CA ASN A 133 34.55 -45.38 -12.85
C ASN A 133 35.89 -45.96 -13.33
N ARG A 134 36.78 -45.12 -13.86
CA ARG A 134 38.13 -45.53 -14.26
C ARG A 134 38.98 -45.98 -13.05
N LEU A 135 38.89 -45.28 -11.92
CA LEU A 135 39.58 -45.66 -10.68
C LEU A 135 39.10 -47.03 -10.16
N ASP A 136 37.79 -47.27 -10.20
CA ASP A 136 37.18 -48.54 -9.80
C ASP A 136 37.64 -49.70 -10.69
N LEU A 137 37.67 -49.48 -12.00
CA LEU A 137 38.16 -50.46 -12.97
C LEU A 137 39.64 -50.80 -12.72
N MET A 138 40.49 -49.79 -12.52
CA MET A 138 41.92 -50.01 -12.26
C MET A 138 42.15 -50.71 -10.92
N THR A 139 41.38 -50.37 -9.88
CA THR A 139 41.48 -51.01 -8.57
C THR A 139 41.12 -52.51 -8.65
N ARG A 140 40.08 -52.87 -9.41
CA ARG A 140 39.70 -54.26 -9.67
C ARG A 140 40.76 -55.03 -10.46
N LEU A 141 41.35 -54.41 -11.48
CA LEU A 141 42.43 -55.04 -12.25
C LEU A 141 43.65 -55.32 -11.38
N THR A 142 44.05 -54.38 -10.51
CA THR A 142 45.21 -54.57 -9.60
C THR A 142 45.01 -55.61 -8.50
N THR A 143 43.78 -55.98 -8.15
CA THR A 143 43.49 -57.01 -7.13
C THR A 143 43.39 -58.43 -7.72
N SER A 144 43.41 -58.56 -9.05
CA SER A 144 43.15 -59.82 -9.76
C SER A 144 44.39 -60.56 -10.29
N THR A 145 45.60 -60.00 -10.20
CA THR A 145 46.83 -60.62 -10.73
C THR A 145 47.93 -60.78 -9.67
N PRO A 146 48.22 -61.99 -9.17
CA PRO A 146 49.35 -62.26 -8.30
C PRO A 146 50.48 -62.93 -9.09
N THR A 147 51.32 -62.15 -9.79
CA THR A 147 52.61 -62.68 -10.29
C THR A 147 53.65 -61.59 -10.48
N SER A 148 54.73 -61.75 -9.71
CA SER A 148 56.15 -61.52 -10.05
C SER A 148 56.50 -60.52 -11.17
N THR A 149 57.34 -59.54 -10.77
CA THR A 149 58.32 -58.79 -11.59
C THR A 149 57.76 -57.86 -12.68
N GLY A 150 57.80 -56.56 -12.39
CA GLY A 150 57.16 -55.45 -13.12
C GLY A 150 55.93 -55.02 -12.31
N THR A 151 55.83 -53.83 -11.71
CA THR A 151 55.83 -52.54 -12.40
C THR A 151 55.68 -51.39 -11.38
N PRO A 152 56.60 -50.41 -11.31
CA PRO A 152 56.36 -49.11 -10.66
C PRO A 152 55.36 -48.21 -11.44
N THR A 153 54.88 -48.65 -12.61
CA THR A 153 53.99 -47.87 -13.49
C THR A 153 52.52 -47.93 -13.07
N TYR A 154 51.97 -49.10 -12.70
CA TYR A 154 50.55 -49.21 -12.31
C TYR A 154 50.21 -48.49 -10.99
N THR A 155 51.14 -48.47 -10.03
CA THR A 155 50.95 -47.74 -8.76
C THR A 155 51.04 -46.22 -8.95
N ALA A 156 51.90 -45.77 -9.86
CA ALA A 156 52.00 -44.36 -10.25
C ALA A 156 50.73 -43.89 -11.01
N GLU A 157 50.18 -44.71 -11.90
CA GLU A 157 48.93 -44.41 -12.61
C GLU A 157 47.71 -44.39 -11.67
N LEU A 158 47.60 -45.32 -10.73
CA LEU A 158 46.57 -45.28 -9.68
C LEU A 158 46.69 -44.02 -8.80
N ALA A 159 47.91 -43.62 -8.43
CA ALA A 159 48.14 -42.39 -7.69
C ALA A 159 47.78 -41.14 -8.51
N ALA A 160 48.07 -41.13 -9.81
CA ALA A 160 47.71 -40.05 -10.73
C ALA A 160 46.19 -39.91 -10.91
N VAL A 161 45.45 -41.02 -11.09
CA VAL A 161 43.98 -40.98 -11.20
C VAL A 161 43.33 -40.55 -9.89
N ARG A 162 43.85 -40.97 -8.72
CA ARG A 162 43.42 -40.47 -7.41
C ARG A 162 43.72 -38.98 -7.21
N GLY A 163 44.82 -38.48 -7.77
CA GLY A 163 45.17 -37.07 -7.77
C GLY A 163 44.20 -36.23 -8.62
N GLN A 164 43.91 -36.71 -9.83
CA GLN A 164 42.92 -36.08 -10.73
C GLN A 164 41.51 -36.03 -10.12
N LEU A 165 41.12 -37.06 -9.38
CA LEU A 165 39.86 -37.08 -8.65
C LEU A 165 39.80 -36.03 -7.54
N ARG A 166 40.86 -35.89 -6.75
CA ARG A 166 40.95 -34.84 -5.73
C ARG A 166 40.93 -33.43 -6.32
N GLU A 167 41.55 -33.24 -7.47
CA GLU A 167 41.53 -31.95 -8.17
C GLU A 167 40.13 -31.63 -8.75
N LEU A 168 39.45 -32.60 -9.36
CA LEU A 168 38.10 -32.43 -9.87
C LEU A 168 37.07 -32.22 -8.75
N ASP A 169 37.22 -32.92 -7.63
CA ASP A 169 36.40 -32.78 -6.44
C ASP A 169 36.54 -31.36 -5.84
N GLY A 170 37.78 -30.88 -5.65
CA GLY A 170 38.03 -29.51 -5.19
C GLY A 170 37.44 -28.44 -6.12
N ARG A 171 37.55 -28.62 -7.43
CA ARG A 171 36.96 -27.69 -8.41
C ARG A 171 35.43 -27.72 -8.39
N LEU A 172 34.82 -28.88 -8.15
CA LEU A 172 33.38 -29.01 -8.03
C LEU A 172 32.87 -28.30 -6.77
N THR A 173 33.55 -28.47 -5.63
CA THR A 173 33.20 -27.80 -4.37
C THR A 173 33.33 -26.27 -4.47
N ASP A 174 34.36 -25.78 -5.15
CA ASP A 174 34.56 -24.34 -5.37
C ASP A 174 33.47 -23.75 -6.28
N GLN A 175 33.02 -24.50 -7.29
CA GLN A 175 31.97 -24.05 -8.20
C GLN A 175 30.57 -24.14 -7.58
N GLU A 176 30.31 -25.17 -6.76
CA GLU A 176 29.06 -25.31 -6.00
C GLU A 176 28.93 -24.24 -4.91
N SER A 177 30.02 -23.91 -4.19
CA SER A 177 30.02 -22.81 -3.21
C SER A 177 29.83 -21.45 -3.87
N SER A 178 30.47 -21.22 -5.03
CA SER A 178 30.28 -19.99 -5.81
C SER A 178 28.84 -19.84 -6.33
N ARG A 179 28.21 -20.95 -6.74
CA ARG A 179 26.79 -20.98 -7.15
C ARG A 179 25.87 -20.68 -5.98
N SER A 180 26.07 -21.31 -4.83
CA SER A 180 25.29 -21.05 -3.61
C SER A 180 25.38 -19.58 -3.19
N ALA A 181 26.58 -18.98 -3.24
CA ALA A 181 26.76 -17.56 -2.94
C ALA A 181 26.08 -16.63 -3.95
N LEU A 182 25.93 -17.05 -5.21
CA LEU A 182 25.18 -16.30 -6.22
C LEU A 182 23.66 -16.44 -6.04
N GLU A 183 23.17 -17.63 -5.68
CA GLU A 183 21.77 -17.89 -5.35
C GLU A 183 21.33 -17.06 -4.13
N ASP A 184 22.13 -17.05 -3.05
CA ASP A 184 21.86 -16.21 -1.87
C ASP A 184 21.80 -14.71 -2.22
N ARG A 185 22.68 -14.24 -3.12
CA ARG A 185 22.68 -12.84 -3.58
C ARG A 185 21.48 -12.52 -4.46
N LEU A 186 21.02 -13.47 -5.27
CA LEU A 186 19.80 -13.33 -6.08
C LEU A 186 18.56 -13.27 -5.19
N ASP A 187 18.48 -14.07 -4.13
CA ASP A 187 17.37 -14.03 -3.18
C ASP A 187 17.32 -12.73 -2.39
N VAL A 188 18.47 -12.23 -1.92
CA VAL A 188 18.54 -10.92 -1.26
C VAL A 188 18.12 -9.79 -2.21
N ASN A 189 18.52 -9.86 -3.48
CA ASN A 189 18.08 -8.90 -4.48
C ASN A 189 16.59 -9.03 -4.80
N ALA A 190 16.04 -10.24 -4.92
CA ALA A 190 14.62 -10.47 -5.16
C ALA A 190 13.76 -9.88 -4.03
N ASN A 191 14.17 -10.11 -2.78
CA ASN A 191 13.52 -9.53 -1.61
C ASN A 191 13.62 -7.99 -1.59
N GLY A 192 14.78 -7.43 -1.96
CA GLY A 192 14.96 -5.99 -2.11
C GLY A 192 14.06 -5.40 -3.21
N THR A 193 13.83 -6.16 -4.29
CA THR A 193 12.99 -5.75 -5.43
C THR A 193 11.51 -5.76 -5.05
N GLU A 194 11.04 -6.77 -4.32
CA GLU A 194 9.66 -6.80 -3.80
C GLU A 194 9.41 -5.72 -2.73
N ALA A 195 10.40 -5.41 -1.89
CA ALA A 195 10.34 -4.27 -0.97
C ALA A 195 10.24 -2.93 -1.73
N MET A 196 10.93 -2.78 -2.86
CA MET A 196 10.79 -1.58 -3.71
C MET A 196 9.43 -1.53 -4.42
N LYS A 197 8.91 -2.65 -4.93
CA LYS A 197 7.58 -2.71 -5.56
C LYS A 197 6.45 -2.41 -4.58
N SER A 198 6.51 -2.92 -3.35
CA SER A 198 5.51 -2.61 -2.32
C SER A 198 5.54 -1.14 -1.92
N LYS A 199 6.73 -0.55 -1.81
CA LYS A 199 6.89 0.88 -1.56
C LYS A 199 6.42 1.75 -2.74
N ALA A 200 6.64 1.31 -3.98
CA ALA A 200 6.12 1.97 -5.17
C ALA A 200 4.58 1.97 -5.19
N ARG A 201 3.94 0.84 -4.88
CA ARG A 201 2.47 0.75 -4.74
C ARG A 201 1.92 1.65 -3.63
N SER A 202 2.62 1.72 -2.50
CA SER A 202 2.27 2.65 -1.42
C SER A 202 2.38 4.11 -1.86
N ASN A 203 3.44 4.48 -2.58
CA ASN A 203 3.64 5.84 -3.07
C ASN A 203 2.58 6.21 -4.13
N GLU A 204 2.23 5.28 -5.02
CA GLU A 204 1.18 5.46 -6.03
C GLU A 204 -0.18 5.72 -5.38
N SER A 205 -0.52 4.98 -4.31
CA SER A 205 -1.72 5.24 -3.51
C SER A 205 -1.72 6.64 -2.87
N THR A 206 -0.59 7.08 -2.30
CA THR A 206 -0.49 8.45 -1.75
C THR A 206 -0.59 9.53 -2.82
N LEU A 207 -0.13 9.25 -4.03
CA LEU A 207 -0.17 10.18 -5.16
C LEU A 207 -1.60 10.33 -5.70
N LEU A 208 -2.37 9.24 -5.79
CA LEU A 208 -3.79 9.26 -6.12
C LEU A 208 -4.60 10.05 -5.08
N GLU A 209 -4.31 9.87 -3.79
CA GLU A 209 -4.95 10.63 -2.71
C GLU A 209 -4.61 12.13 -2.78
N LEU A 210 -3.37 12.48 -3.10
CA LEU A 210 -2.98 13.87 -3.33
C LEU A 210 -3.66 14.45 -4.57
N GLN A 211 -3.78 13.70 -5.67
CA GLN A 211 -4.51 14.14 -6.87
C GLN A 211 -6.00 14.38 -6.57
N ARG A 212 -6.63 13.49 -5.80
CA ARG A 212 -8.01 13.68 -5.34
C ARG A 212 -8.15 14.95 -4.52
N LYS A 213 -7.25 15.19 -3.56
CA LYS A 213 -7.24 16.43 -2.78
C LYS A 213 -7.03 17.66 -3.65
N VAL A 214 -6.12 17.62 -4.62
CA VAL A 214 -5.91 18.73 -5.56
C VAL A 214 -7.20 19.00 -6.34
N SER A 215 -7.87 17.98 -6.87
CA SER A 215 -9.15 18.12 -7.59
C SER A 215 -10.26 18.73 -6.73
N ASP A 216 -10.36 18.32 -5.45
CA ASP A 216 -11.30 18.92 -4.48
C ASP A 216 -10.97 20.39 -4.22
N HIS A 217 -9.69 20.73 -4.03
CA HIS A 217 -9.27 22.13 -3.85
C HIS A 217 -9.51 22.96 -5.11
N THR A 218 -9.29 22.42 -6.31
CA THR A 218 -9.62 23.08 -7.58
C THR A 218 -11.12 23.37 -7.69
N SER A 219 -11.96 22.42 -7.28
CA SER A 219 -13.42 22.59 -7.24
C SER A 219 -13.85 23.66 -6.23
N GLN A 220 -13.19 23.73 -5.06
CA GLN A 220 -13.40 24.78 -4.07
C GLN A 220 -12.95 26.15 -4.58
N LEU A 221 -11.83 26.23 -5.29
CA LEU A 221 -11.33 27.45 -5.92
C LEU A 221 -12.30 27.97 -6.98
N LEU A 222 -12.83 27.09 -7.83
CA LEU A 222 -13.85 27.46 -8.84
C LEU A 222 -15.14 28.00 -8.18
N ARG A 223 -15.53 27.46 -7.02
CA ARG A 223 -16.65 27.98 -6.22
C ARG A 223 -16.35 29.34 -5.60
N VAL A 224 -15.13 29.57 -5.15
CA VAL A 224 -14.70 30.88 -4.64
C VAL A 224 -14.63 31.90 -5.77
N GLU A 225 -14.10 31.52 -6.93
CA GLU A 225 -14.02 32.36 -8.12
C GLU A 225 -15.42 32.75 -8.63
N THR A 226 -16.36 31.81 -8.70
CA THR A 226 -17.76 32.14 -9.01
C THR A 226 -18.38 33.09 -7.98
N ARG A 227 -18.09 32.93 -6.68
CA ARG A 227 -18.55 33.88 -5.65
C ARG A 227 -17.91 35.26 -5.77
N VAL A 228 -16.64 35.33 -6.16
CA VAL A 228 -15.95 36.60 -6.43
C VAL A 228 -16.55 37.29 -7.65
N ASN A 229 -16.81 36.55 -8.74
CA ASN A 229 -17.45 37.10 -9.93
C ASN A 229 -18.88 37.61 -9.65
N ILE A 230 -19.66 36.87 -8.86
CA ILE A 230 -20.98 37.34 -8.39
C ILE A 230 -20.84 38.60 -7.54
N SER A 231 -19.86 38.64 -6.63
CA SER A 231 -19.62 39.81 -5.78
C SER A 231 -19.17 41.02 -6.58
N GLN A 232 -18.39 40.82 -7.65
CA GLN A 232 -17.92 41.86 -8.56
C GLN A 232 -19.06 42.41 -9.43
N SER A 233 -19.94 41.54 -9.94
CA SER A 233 -21.19 41.93 -10.59
C SER A 233 -22.12 42.72 -9.65
N LEU A 234 -22.20 42.33 -8.37
CA LEU A 234 -22.96 43.06 -7.36
C LEU A 234 -22.35 44.44 -7.09
N MET A 235 -21.01 44.55 -7.12
CA MET A 235 -20.28 45.81 -6.96
C MET A 235 -20.51 46.75 -8.14
N GLU A 236 -20.44 46.25 -9.38
CA GLU A 236 -20.79 47.01 -10.59
C GLU A 236 -22.25 47.47 -10.56
N HIS A 237 -23.17 46.63 -10.08
CA HIS A 237 -24.57 47.01 -9.92
C HIS A 237 -24.73 48.13 -8.89
N LEU A 238 -24.05 48.05 -7.74
CA LEU A 238 -24.07 49.11 -6.72
C LEU A 238 -23.43 50.41 -7.21
N GLU A 239 -22.39 50.33 -8.04
CA GLU A 239 -21.73 51.49 -8.65
C GLU A 239 -22.64 52.17 -9.70
N THR A 240 -23.39 51.39 -10.49
CA THR A 240 -24.44 51.92 -11.37
C THR A 240 -25.62 52.52 -10.59
N GLN A 241 -25.99 51.96 -9.43
CA GLN A 241 -26.99 52.56 -8.55
C GLN A 241 -26.48 53.87 -7.91
N LEU A 242 -25.20 53.96 -7.56
CA LEU A 242 -24.59 55.17 -7.00
C LEU A 242 -24.55 56.32 -8.03
N ASN A 243 -24.22 56.01 -9.29
CA ASN A 243 -24.26 56.99 -10.38
C ASN A 243 -25.69 57.51 -10.67
N ARG A 244 -26.71 56.65 -10.51
CA ARG A 244 -28.13 57.07 -10.63
C ARG A 244 -28.59 57.98 -9.48
N VAL A 245 -27.98 57.87 -8.29
CA VAL A 245 -28.25 58.79 -7.17
C VAL A 245 -27.60 60.16 -7.43
N SER A 246 -26.41 60.20 -8.05
CA SER A 246 -25.76 61.46 -8.47
C SER A 246 -26.53 62.18 -9.59
N ASP A 247 -27.17 61.47 -10.51
CA ASP A 247 -28.02 62.07 -11.55
C ASP A 247 -29.34 62.65 -10.99
N LEU A 248 -29.84 62.15 -9.86
CA LEU A 248 -31.03 62.69 -9.19
C LEU A 248 -30.76 64.02 -8.48
N GLU A 249 -29.54 64.28 -8.03
CA GLU A 249 -29.15 65.59 -7.47
C GLU A 249 -29.07 66.70 -8.54
N ALA A 250 -28.79 66.35 -9.81
CA ALA A 250 -28.81 67.30 -10.92
C ALA A 250 -30.24 67.74 -11.31
N THR A 251 -31.24 66.85 -11.15
CA THR A 251 -32.66 67.14 -11.45
C THR A 251 -33.34 68.07 -10.45
N GLY A 252 -32.74 68.30 -9.28
CA GLY A 252 -33.18 69.31 -8.30
C GLY A 252 -32.80 70.76 -8.65
N SER A 253 -31.91 70.98 -9.64
CA SER A 253 -31.48 72.33 -10.04
C SER A 253 -32.25 72.92 -11.24
N ALA A 254 -33.08 72.12 -11.91
CA ALA A 254 -33.88 72.54 -13.06
C ALA A 254 -35.26 73.12 -12.66
N THR A 255 -35.78 72.76 -11.49
CA THR A 255 -37.07 73.24 -10.97
C THR A 255 -37.00 74.62 -10.28
N SER A 256 -35.79 75.14 -10.04
CA SER A 256 -35.59 76.49 -9.48
C SER A 256 -35.44 77.59 -10.54
N ARG A 257 -35.32 77.26 -11.83
CA ARG A 257 -35.19 78.24 -12.93
C ARG A 257 -36.51 78.57 -13.65
N GLN A 258 -37.57 77.79 -13.45
CA GLN A 258 -38.88 78.05 -14.06
C GLN A 258 -39.76 79.04 -13.26
N LEU A 259 -39.25 79.63 -12.17
CA LEU A 259 -39.98 80.61 -11.36
C LEU A 259 -39.55 82.08 -11.60
N GLU A 260 -38.42 82.33 -12.27
CA GLU A 260 -37.95 83.69 -12.59
C GLU A 260 -38.33 84.16 -14.02
N GLU A 261 -38.78 83.25 -14.90
CA GLU A 261 -39.13 83.56 -16.30
C GLU A 261 -40.61 83.98 -16.49
N LEU A 262 -41.43 83.92 -15.43
CA LEU A 262 -42.87 84.27 -15.43
C LEU A 262 -43.19 85.63 -14.76
N GLN A 263 -42.20 86.51 -14.57
CA GLN A 263 -42.40 87.83 -13.94
C GLN A 263 -42.11 89.06 -14.85
N GLU A 264 -41.73 88.87 -16.12
CA GLU A 264 -41.42 89.99 -17.05
C GLU A 264 -42.26 90.00 -18.35
N LEU A 265 -43.43 89.34 -18.35
CA LEU A 265 -44.34 89.26 -19.51
C LEU A 265 -45.77 89.71 -19.20
N THR A 266 -45.90 90.70 -18.31
CA THR A 266 -47.18 91.36 -17.94
C THR A 266 -47.08 92.90 -17.89
N LYS A 267 -46.17 93.50 -18.66
CA LYS A 267 -46.06 94.97 -18.79
C LYS A 267 -46.11 95.52 -20.22
N ALA A 268 -46.45 94.70 -21.23
CA ALA A 268 -46.45 95.15 -22.62
C ALA A 268 -47.58 94.54 -23.48
N GLN A 269 -48.85 94.78 -23.11
CA GLN A 269 -49.97 94.39 -23.98
C GLN A 269 -51.26 95.22 -23.73
N GLU A 270 -51.13 96.54 -23.75
CA GLU A 270 -52.25 97.48 -23.66
C GLU A 270 -52.03 98.66 -24.60
N ALA A 271 -51.97 98.38 -25.91
CA ALA A 271 -51.88 99.40 -26.95
C ALA A 271 -52.48 98.99 -28.31
N GLU A 272 -53.45 98.07 -28.34
CA GLU A 272 -54.15 97.77 -29.61
C GLU A 272 -55.60 97.34 -29.42
N ARG A 273 -56.37 98.16 -28.71
CA ARG A 273 -57.83 98.18 -28.87
C ARG A 273 -58.34 99.62 -28.82
N VAL A 274 -59.18 99.94 -29.81
CA VAL A 274 -59.90 101.20 -30.08
C VAL A 274 -59.21 102.16 -31.07
N ALA A 275 -59.10 101.69 -32.31
CA ALA A 275 -59.16 102.56 -33.49
C ALA A 275 -59.90 101.85 -34.63
N MET A 276 -61.19 101.55 -34.46
CA MET A 276 -62.11 101.38 -35.60
C MET A 276 -63.57 101.40 -35.16
N ALA A 277 -64.17 102.59 -35.13
CA ALA A 277 -65.61 102.74 -35.33
C ALA A 277 -65.94 104.13 -35.90
N ALA A 278 -66.37 104.10 -37.16
CA ALA A 278 -67.26 105.05 -37.84
C ALA A 278 -66.72 106.42 -38.28
N ARG A 279 -66.40 106.51 -39.58
CA ARG A 279 -66.76 107.67 -40.41
C ARG A 279 -68.06 107.36 -41.16
N VAL A 280 -68.86 108.42 -41.30
CA VAL A 280 -69.99 108.67 -42.21
C VAL A 280 -71.37 108.28 -41.69
N THR A 281 -72.21 109.27 -41.35
CA THR A 281 -73.40 109.67 -42.15
C THR A 281 -74.24 110.76 -41.46
N ALA A 282 -74.95 111.56 -42.30
CA ALA A 282 -76.01 112.54 -42.01
C ALA A 282 -75.57 113.86 -41.34
N GLY A 283 -75.90 115.06 -41.80
CA GLY A 283 -77.01 115.56 -42.61
C GLY A 283 -77.57 116.79 -41.88
N GLU A 284 -77.96 117.85 -42.61
CA GLU A 284 -78.64 119.08 -42.11
C GLU A 284 -77.72 120.12 -41.43
N SER A 285 -77.86 121.44 -41.54
CA SER A 285 -78.65 122.35 -42.37
C SER A 285 -78.13 123.77 -42.08
N GLN A 286 -77.91 124.52 -43.15
CA GLN A 286 -78.34 125.92 -43.32
C GLN A 286 -77.75 127.07 -42.47
N ARG A 287 -77.21 128.02 -43.24
CA ARG A 287 -77.02 129.45 -42.95
C ARG A 287 -78.38 130.16 -42.81
N GLU A 288 -78.57 130.84 -41.70
CA GLU A 288 -79.23 132.14 -41.52
C GLU A 288 -78.31 132.88 -40.53
N GLY A 289 -77.96 134.16 -40.66
CA GLY A 289 -78.62 135.27 -41.32
C GLY A 289 -78.57 136.44 -40.34
N LEU A 290 -78.29 137.63 -40.87
CA LEU A 290 -78.58 138.96 -40.31
C LEU A 290 -77.50 139.62 -39.44
N GLU A 291 -76.68 140.35 -40.20
CA GLU A 291 -76.27 141.74 -40.00
C GLU A 291 -77.11 142.57 -39.03
N GLU A 292 -76.42 143.35 -38.20
CA GLU A 292 -76.80 144.74 -37.94
C GLU A 292 -75.57 145.54 -37.49
N GLY A 293 -75.51 146.82 -37.86
CA GLY A 293 -74.84 147.78 -36.99
C GLY A 293 -73.52 148.37 -37.49
N LEU A 294 -73.50 148.82 -38.75
CA LEU A 294 -73.24 150.24 -39.03
C LEU A 294 -71.94 150.87 -38.47
N ARG A 295 -71.08 151.21 -39.44
CA ARG A 295 -70.07 152.31 -39.48
C ARG A 295 -68.68 152.01 -38.92
N SER A 296 -67.60 152.39 -39.63
CA SER A 296 -67.51 153.59 -40.47
C SER A 296 -66.54 153.44 -41.64
N THR A 297 -67.06 153.69 -42.87
CA THR A 297 -66.48 154.54 -43.95
C THR A 297 -65.00 154.32 -44.31
N GLN A 298 -64.59 154.01 -45.55
CA GLN A 298 -64.69 154.83 -46.78
C GLN A 298 -63.64 154.19 -47.73
N ILE A 299 -63.89 153.80 -48.99
CA ILE A 299 -63.77 154.59 -50.24
C ILE A 299 -63.94 153.54 -51.37
N LEU A 300 -65.02 153.57 -52.17
CA LEU A 300 -65.10 154.14 -53.54
C LEU A 300 -64.29 153.33 -54.59
N VAL A 301 -64.81 152.25 -55.20
CA VAL A 301 -65.86 152.12 -56.25
C VAL A 301 -65.43 152.61 -57.64
N GLU A 302 -64.56 151.84 -58.29
CA GLU A 302 -64.20 151.97 -59.71
C GLU A 302 -64.74 150.77 -60.51
N GLU A 303 -66.04 150.50 -60.39
CA GLU A 303 -66.69 149.29 -60.92
C GLU A 303 -67.91 149.59 -61.79
N LEU A 304 -67.73 150.34 -62.88
CA LEU A 304 -68.75 150.45 -63.93
C LEU A 304 -68.13 150.47 -65.34
N HIS A 305 -67.41 149.40 -65.71
CA HIS A 305 -67.01 149.14 -67.11
C HIS A 305 -67.14 147.68 -67.59
N THR A 306 -67.59 146.74 -66.75
CA THR A 306 -67.55 145.29 -67.05
C THR A 306 -68.79 144.71 -67.74
N GLN A 307 -69.79 145.53 -68.07
CA GLN A 307 -71.09 145.04 -68.55
C GLN A 307 -71.12 144.60 -70.04
N ASN A 308 -70.03 144.72 -70.80
CA ASN A 308 -70.03 144.47 -72.25
C ASN A 308 -69.57 143.06 -72.70
N ASN A 309 -69.28 142.13 -71.77
CA ASN A 309 -68.67 140.80 -72.07
C ASN A 309 -69.62 139.59 -71.99
N ASP A 310 -70.90 139.73 -71.66
CA ASP A 310 -71.73 138.59 -71.22
C ASP A 310 -72.44 137.80 -72.35
N HIS A 311 -72.59 138.33 -73.56
CA HIS A 311 -73.43 137.67 -74.58
C HIS A 311 -72.75 136.59 -75.44
N THR A 312 -71.42 136.44 -75.43
CA THR A 312 -70.70 135.49 -76.31
C THR A 312 -70.49 134.10 -75.67
N SER A 313 -70.61 133.99 -74.34
CA SER A 313 -70.26 132.77 -73.57
C SER A 313 -71.33 131.68 -73.56
N GLN A 314 -72.53 131.95 -74.08
CA GLN A 314 -73.67 131.01 -73.99
C GLN A 314 -73.71 129.97 -75.14
N LEU A 315 -73.05 130.22 -76.29
CA LEU A 315 -73.07 129.29 -77.44
C LEU A 315 -72.13 128.08 -77.28
N LEU A 316 -71.03 128.21 -76.52
CA LEU A 316 -69.99 127.16 -76.36
C LEU A 316 -70.39 126.02 -75.38
N ARG A 317 -71.43 126.21 -74.57
CA ARG A 317 -71.88 125.20 -73.57
C ARG A 317 -72.75 124.08 -74.13
N ALA A 318 -73.33 124.24 -75.32
CA ALA A 318 -74.17 123.22 -75.93
C ALA A 318 -73.33 122.09 -76.58
N GLU A 319 -72.16 122.43 -77.11
CA GLU A 319 -71.29 121.51 -77.84
C GLU A 319 -70.60 120.49 -76.92
N THR A 320 -70.30 120.87 -75.67
CA THR A 320 -69.67 120.00 -74.66
C THR A 320 -70.59 118.90 -74.11
N ARG A 321 -71.92 119.07 -74.17
CA ARG A 321 -72.88 118.07 -73.66
C ARG A 321 -73.03 116.83 -74.56
N VAL A 322 -72.81 116.97 -75.87
CA VAL A 322 -72.95 115.86 -76.82
C VAL A 322 -71.80 114.86 -76.68
N ASN A 323 -70.57 115.34 -76.48
CA ASN A 323 -69.39 114.48 -76.33
C ASN A 323 -69.41 113.62 -75.04
N ILE A 324 -70.03 114.09 -73.96
CA ILE A 324 -70.14 113.32 -72.69
C ILE A 324 -71.09 112.12 -72.85
N SER A 325 -72.15 112.26 -73.67
CA SER A 325 -73.13 111.19 -73.86
C SER A 325 -72.58 110.00 -74.66
N GLN A 326 -71.56 110.22 -75.50
CA GLN A 326 -70.93 109.18 -76.31
C GLN A 326 -69.95 108.33 -75.50
N SER A 327 -69.26 108.93 -74.51
CA SER A 327 -68.35 108.22 -73.58
C SER A 327 -69.07 107.26 -72.61
N LEU A 328 -70.33 107.54 -72.26
CA LEU A 328 -71.09 106.70 -71.33
C LEU A 328 -71.48 105.34 -71.93
N MET A 329 -71.69 105.28 -73.24
CA MET A 329 -72.13 104.07 -73.94
C MET A 329 -71.01 103.02 -74.04
N GLU A 330 -69.77 103.47 -74.24
CA GLU A 330 -68.57 102.62 -74.33
C GLU A 330 -68.21 101.94 -72.99
N HIS A 331 -68.54 102.59 -71.85
CA HIS A 331 -68.29 102.04 -70.51
C HIS A 331 -69.25 100.90 -70.13
N LEU A 332 -70.49 100.91 -70.65
CA LEU A 332 -71.47 99.86 -70.36
C LEU A 332 -71.17 98.55 -71.10
N GLU A 333 -70.60 98.63 -72.30
CA GLU A 333 -70.20 97.46 -73.09
C GLU A 333 -69.01 96.71 -72.45
N THR A 334 -68.10 97.43 -71.80
CA THR A 334 -66.97 96.83 -71.07
C THR A 334 -67.38 96.11 -69.77
N GLN A 335 -68.48 96.53 -69.12
CA GLN A 335 -68.98 95.86 -67.91
C GLN A 335 -69.67 94.53 -68.24
N LEU A 336 -70.33 94.42 -69.40
CA LEU A 336 -71.02 93.18 -69.79
C LEU A 336 -70.04 92.02 -70.05
N ASN A 337 -68.89 92.30 -70.67
CA ASN A 337 -67.87 91.27 -70.93
C ASN A 337 -67.22 90.73 -69.63
N ARG A 338 -67.09 91.54 -68.57
CA ARG A 338 -66.54 91.09 -67.28
C ARG A 338 -67.43 90.10 -66.53
N VAL A 339 -68.75 90.13 -66.77
CA VAL A 339 -69.70 89.20 -66.13
C VAL A 339 -69.59 87.80 -66.74
N SER A 340 -69.45 87.69 -68.07
CA SER A 340 -69.24 86.39 -68.74
C SER A 340 -67.95 85.69 -68.30
N ASP A 341 -66.86 86.45 -68.12
CA ASP A 341 -65.59 85.88 -67.64
C ASP A 341 -65.70 85.32 -66.21
N LEU A 342 -66.48 85.97 -65.34
CA LEU A 342 -66.70 85.51 -63.97
C LEU A 342 -67.53 84.21 -63.92
N GLU A 343 -68.54 84.04 -64.77
CA GLU A 343 -69.31 82.79 -64.84
C GLU A 343 -68.48 81.59 -65.32
N ALA A 344 -67.57 81.79 -66.28
CA ALA A 344 -66.66 80.76 -66.73
C ALA A 344 -65.73 80.27 -65.59
N THR A 345 -65.21 81.21 -64.78
CA THR A 345 -64.37 80.87 -63.62
C THR A 345 -65.12 80.11 -62.51
N GLY A 346 -66.41 80.41 -62.29
CA GLY A 346 -67.25 79.66 -61.36
C GLY A 346 -67.48 78.20 -61.78
N SER A 347 -67.58 77.92 -63.08
CA SER A 347 -67.71 76.53 -63.58
C SER A 347 -66.41 75.72 -63.42
N ALA A 348 -65.25 76.37 -63.49
CA ALA A 348 -63.96 75.72 -63.36
C ALA A 348 -63.67 75.32 -61.90
N THR A 349 -64.01 76.18 -60.94
CA THR A 349 -63.82 75.90 -59.51
C THR A 349 -64.76 74.80 -59.01
N SER A 350 -66.00 74.73 -59.51
CA SER A 350 -66.92 73.63 -59.20
C SER A 350 -66.38 72.26 -59.65
N ARG A 351 -65.78 72.18 -60.84
CA ARG A 351 -65.18 70.92 -61.34
C ARG A 351 -63.98 70.47 -60.49
N GLN A 352 -63.16 71.41 -60.01
CA GLN A 352 -62.04 71.09 -59.12
C GLN A 352 -62.51 70.56 -57.76
N LEU A 353 -63.64 71.04 -57.25
CA LEU A 353 -64.21 70.53 -56.00
C LEU A 353 -64.68 69.08 -56.15
N ASP A 354 -65.35 68.74 -57.25
CA ASP A 354 -65.80 67.37 -57.53
C ASP A 354 -64.61 66.38 -57.68
N GLU A 355 -63.52 66.79 -58.33
CA GLU A 355 -62.30 65.98 -58.44
C GLU A 355 -61.62 65.73 -57.08
N LEU A 356 -61.58 66.74 -56.20
CA LEU A 356 -61.05 66.58 -54.85
C LEU A 356 -61.93 65.67 -53.98
N GLN A 357 -63.25 65.71 -54.20
CA GLN A 357 -64.21 64.89 -53.46
C GLN A 357 -64.12 63.41 -53.88
N GLU A 358 -63.84 63.09 -55.15
CA GLU A 358 -63.55 61.71 -55.54
C GLU A 358 -62.17 61.23 -55.09
N ARG A 359 -61.15 62.09 -55.11
CA ARG A 359 -59.82 61.73 -54.57
C ARG A 359 -59.88 61.36 -53.09
N THR A 360 -60.68 62.07 -52.29
CA THR A 360 -60.82 61.77 -50.85
C THR A 360 -61.56 60.46 -50.61
N LYS A 361 -62.56 60.10 -51.42
CA LYS A 361 -63.22 58.78 -51.32
C LYS A 361 -62.27 57.63 -51.64
N VAL A 362 -61.44 57.77 -52.68
CA VAL A 362 -60.45 56.75 -53.05
C VAL A 362 -59.42 56.56 -51.94
N GLN A 363 -58.91 57.65 -51.35
CA GLN A 363 -57.97 57.59 -50.23
C GLN A 363 -58.58 56.93 -48.99
N GLU A 364 -59.85 57.21 -48.68
CA GLU A 364 -60.53 56.58 -47.54
C GLU A 364 -60.72 55.07 -47.75
N ALA A 365 -61.08 54.65 -48.97
CA ALA A 365 -61.18 53.23 -49.33
C ALA A 365 -59.82 52.49 -49.23
N GLU A 366 -58.73 53.13 -49.65
CA GLU A 366 -57.37 52.58 -49.50
C GLU A 366 -56.96 52.46 -48.02
N ARG A 367 -57.32 53.42 -47.17
CA ARG A 367 -57.04 53.35 -45.73
C ARG A 367 -57.80 52.20 -45.05
N VAL A 368 -59.06 51.97 -45.42
CA VAL A 368 -59.85 50.84 -44.93
C VAL A 368 -59.25 49.50 -45.38
N ALA A 369 -58.82 49.40 -46.65
CA ALA A 369 -58.15 48.21 -47.15
C ALA A 369 -56.81 47.96 -46.44
N MET A 370 -56.05 49.00 -46.13
CA MET A 370 -54.80 48.90 -45.38
C MET A 370 -55.04 48.45 -43.94
N ALA A 371 -56.07 48.98 -43.27
CA ALA A 371 -56.47 48.54 -41.92
C ALA A 371 -56.89 47.05 -41.90
N ALA A 372 -57.61 46.59 -42.92
CA ALA A 372 -57.96 45.17 -43.07
C ALA A 372 -56.72 44.26 -43.27
N ARG A 373 -55.69 44.76 -43.97
CA ARG A 373 -54.43 44.01 -44.14
C ARG A 373 -53.59 43.97 -42.87
N VAL A 374 -53.58 45.05 -42.09
CA VAL A 374 -52.88 45.10 -40.79
C VAL A 374 -53.53 44.13 -39.81
N THR A 375 -54.85 44.14 -39.68
CA THR A 375 -55.59 43.20 -38.82
C THR A 375 -55.41 41.74 -39.23
N ALA A 376 -55.41 41.44 -40.54
CA ALA A 376 -55.08 40.09 -41.02
C ALA A 376 -53.63 39.68 -40.67
N GLY A 377 -52.69 40.62 -40.73
CA GLY A 377 -51.30 40.40 -40.32
C GLY A 377 -51.16 40.16 -38.82
N GLU A 378 -51.90 40.90 -37.99
CA GLU A 378 -51.94 40.74 -36.53
C GLU A 378 -52.50 39.36 -36.15
N ASN A 379 -53.61 38.95 -36.75
CA ASN A 379 -54.20 37.61 -36.52
C ASN A 379 -53.23 36.47 -36.91
N LEU A 380 -52.49 36.63 -38.01
CA LEU A 380 -51.47 35.65 -38.40
C LEU A 380 -50.32 35.62 -37.40
N ARG A 381 -49.90 36.78 -36.88
CA ARG A 381 -48.85 36.88 -35.87
C ARG A 381 -49.25 36.17 -34.59
N GLU A 382 -50.45 36.41 -34.08
CA GLU A 382 -50.99 35.74 -32.90
C GLU A 382 -51.07 34.22 -33.08
N ALA A 383 -51.51 33.75 -34.25
CA ALA A 383 -51.55 32.32 -34.56
C ALA A 383 -50.16 31.67 -34.61
N LEU A 384 -49.14 32.39 -35.10
CA LEU A 384 -47.76 31.91 -35.09
C LEU A 384 -47.15 31.92 -33.68
N GLU A 385 -47.48 32.94 -32.87
CA GLU A 385 -47.03 33.07 -31.48
C GLU A 385 -47.60 31.92 -30.63
N SER A 386 -48.89 31.60 -30.77
CA SER A 386 -49.51 30.44 -30.10
C SER A 386 -48.91 29.09 -30.53
N ARG A 387 -48.56 28.92 -31.82
CA ARG A 387 -47.88 27.70 -32.29
C ARG A 387 -46.46 27.59 -31.76
N LEU A 388 -45.75 28.71 -31.68
CA LEU A 388 -44.40 28.75 -31.10
C LEU A 388 -44.44 28.33 -29.63
N GLU A 389 -45.41 28.86 -28.86
CA GLU A 389 -45.59 28.53 -27.45
C GLU A 389 -45.91 27.04 -27.24
N ALA A 390 -46.77 26.45 -28.10
CA ALA A 390 -47.07 25.01 -28.05
C ALA A 390 -45.85 24.13 -28.39
N GLU A 391 -45.02 24.54 -29.34
CA GLU A 391 -43.75 23.86 -29.66
C GLU A 391 -42.72 24.01 -28.54
N GLU A 392 -42.62 25.18 -27.91
CA GLU A 392 -41.76 25.41 -26.75
C GLU A 392 -42.17 24.53 -25.56
N ASP A 393 -43.47 24.38 -25.30
CA ASP A 393 -43.96 23.48 -24.26
C ASP A 393 -43.68 22.01 -24.58
N SER A 394 -43.81 21.60 -25.85
CA SER A 394 -43.43 20.25 -26.31
C SER A 394 -41.91 20.00 -26.18
N LEU A 395 -41.10 21.02 -26.41
CA LEU A 395 -39.65 20.98 -26.19
C LEU A 395 -39.30 20.86 -24.71
N LYS A 396 -40.03 21.56 -23.82
CA LYS A 396 -39.86 21.42 -22.37
C LYS A 396 -40.21 20.01 -21.91
N THR A 397 -41.31 19.42 -22.38
CA THR A 397 -41.67 18.04 -22.01
C THR A 397 -40.64 17.02 -22.49
N LEU A 398 -40.21 17.11 -23.75
CA LEU A 398 -39.14 16.25 -24.29
C LEU A 398 -37.83 16.40 -23.51
N LYS A 399 -37.49 17.61 -23.08
CA LYS A 399 -36.29 17.84 -22.26
C LYS A 399 -36.41 17.19 -20.88
N THR A 400 -37.58 17.24 -20.26
CA THR A 400 -37.83 16.54 -18.99
C THR A 400 -37.75 15.02 -19.15
N GLU A 401 -38.33 14.46 -20.21
CA GLU A 401 -38.22 13.01 -20.50
C GLU A 401 -36.78 12.58 -20.78
N SER A 402 -36.03 13.35 -21.56
CA SER A 402 -34.62 13.10 -21.83
C SER A 402 -33.80 13.12 -20.54
N SER A 403 -34.06 14.06 -19.63
CA SER A 403 -33.39 14.10 -18.33
C SER A 403 -33.72 12.89 -17.45
N GLY A 404 -34.99 12.43 -17.46
CA GLY A 404 -35.40 11.22 -16.74
C GLY A 404 -34.78 9.95 -17.31
N LEU A 405 -34.65 9.85 -18.63
CA LEU A 405 -33.96 8.73 -19.30
C LEU A 405 -32.46 8.73 -19.00
N GLU A 406 -31.80 9.88 -18.97
CA GLU A 406 -30.38 10.00 -18.57
C GLU A 406 -30.16 9.56 -17.12
N GLU A 407 -31.07 9.93 -16.21
CA GLU A 407 -31.00 9.51 -14.82
C GLU A 407 -31.25 8.00 -14.67
N GLY A 408 -32.24 7.45 -15.41
CA GLY A 408 -32.48 6.02 -15.50
C GLY A 408 -31.25 5.26 -16.03
N LEU A 409 -30.62 5.76 -17.09
CA LEU A 409 -29.41 5.17 -17.66
C LEU A 409 -28.26 5.18 -16.66
N ARG A 410 -28.02 6.31 -15.96
CA ARG A 410 -27.02 6.39 -14.89
C ARG A 410 -27.29 5.38 -13.78
N SER A 411 -28.55 5.22 -13.37
CA SER A 411 -28.93 4.25 -12.35
C SER A 411 -28.64 2.81 -12.81
N THR A 412 -28.97 2.46 -14.06
CA THR A 412 -28.64 1.15 -14.62
C THR A 412 -27.13 0.92 -14.76
N GLN A 413 -26.36 1.96 -15.10
CA GLN A 413 -24.91 1.88 -15.23
C GLN A 413 -24.24 1.62 -13.88
N ILE A 414 -24.69 2.28 -12.82
CA ILE A 414 -24.23 2.02 -11.44
C ILE A 414 -24.50 0.57 -11.05
N LEU A 415 -25.71 0.04 -11.34
CA LEU A 415 -26.05 -1.34 -11.01
C LEU A 415 -25.16 -2.36 -11.76
N VAL A 416 -24.87 -2.10 -13.03
CA VAL A 416 -23.97 -2.96 -13.82
C VAL A 416 -22.55 -2.95 -13.25
N GLU A 417 -22.06 -1.77 -12.87
CA GLU A 417 -20.74 -1.62 -12.26
C GLU A 417 -20.67 -2.35 -10.92
N GLU A 418 -21.71 -2.25 -10.09
CA GLU A 418 -21.82 -2.99 -8.84
C GLU A 418 -21.84 -4.51 -9.06
N LEU A 419 -22.64 -5.01 -10.00
CA LEU A 419 -22.63 -6.43 -10.38
C LEU A 419 -21.25 -6.89 -10.89
N HIS A 420 -20.53 -6.04 -11.62
CA HIS A 420 -19.19 -6.36 -12.08
C HIS A 420 -18.20 -6.45 -10.91
N THR A 421 -18.28 -5.53 -9.94
CA THR A 421 -17.47 -5.59 -8.72
C THR A 421 -17.78 -6.84 -7.89
N GLN A 422 -19.06 -7.23 -7.75
CA GLN A 422 -19.45 -8.46 -7.07
C GLN A 422 -18.93 -9.70 -7.80
N ASN A 423 -19.06 -9.77 -9.13
CA ASN A 423 -18.52 -10.89 -9.91
C ASN A 423 -17.00 -11.02 -9.80
N ASN A 424 -16.29 -9.89 -9.81
CA ASN A 424 -14.85 -9.88 -9.58
C ASN A 424 -14.53 -10.36 -8.16
N GLY A 425 -15.30 -9.93 -7.16
CA GLY A 425 -15.21 -10.43 -5.78
C GLY A 425 -15.40 -11.96 -5.72
N HIS A 426 -16.51 -12.48 -6.24
CA HIS A 426 -16.78 -13.92 -6.28
C HIS A 426 -15.69 -14.71 -7.03
N SER A 427 -15.16 -14.16 -8.13
CA SER A 427 -14.05 -14.79 -8.86
C SER A 427 -12.78 -14.89 -8.00
N THR A 428 -12.47 -13.86 -7.21
CA THR A 428 -11.33 -13.95 -6.28
C THR A 428 -11.59 -14.94 -5.15
N GLU A 429 -12.81 -14.99 -4.61
CA GLU A 429 -13.19 -15.95 -3.57
C GLU A 429 -13.09 -17.39 -4.08
N LEU A 430 -13.57 -17.68 -5.28
CA LEU A 430 -13.44 -18.99 -5.93
C LEU A 430 -11.97 -19.39 -6.09
N SER A 431 -11.11 -18.49 -6.57
CA SER A 431 -9.68 -18.76 -6.70
C SER A 431 -9.02 -19.06 -5.33
N THR A 432 -9.41 -18.33 -4.28
CA THR A 432 -8.90 -18.62 -2.93
C THR A 432 -9.40 -19.96 -2.39
N LEU A 433 -10.65 -20.33 -2.67
CA LEU A 433 -11.21 -21.63 -2.29
C LEU A 433 -10.49 -22.77 -3.02
N GLU A 434 -10.23 -22.61 -4.32
CA GLU A 434 -9.47 -23.56 -5.12
C GLU A 434 -8.05 -23.77 -4.56
N ALA A 435 -7.34 -22.68 -4.23
CA ALA A 435 -6.03 -22.76 -3.62
C ALA A 435 -6.05 -23.48 -2.26
N ARG A 436 -7.07 -23.21 -1.43
CA ARG A 436 -7.27 -23.89 -0.14
C ARG A 436 -7.60 -25.37 -0.31
N MET A 437 -8.41 -25.73 -1.31
CA MET A 437 -8.75 -27.11 -1.62
C MET A 437 -7.51 -27.88 -2.08
N ASN A 438 -6.73 -27.33 -3.00
CA ASN A 438 -5.47 -27.93 -3.45
C ASN A 438 -4.46 -28.09 -2.29
N ALA A 439 -4.34 -27.08 -1.42
CA ALA A 439 -3.51 -27.18 -0.22
C ALA A 439 -4.01 -28.30 0.72
N SER A 440 -5.33 -28.39 0.93
CA SER A 440 -5.94 -29.45 1.73
C SER A 440 -5.65 -30.83 1.13
N GLU A 441 -5.86 -31.01 -0.17
CA GLU A 441 -5.56 -32.27 -0.87
C GLU A 441 -4.10 -32.70 -0.69
N ASN A 442 -3.16 -31.78 -0.86
CA ASN A 442 -1.74 -32.05 -0.63
C ASN A 442 -1.46 -32.48 0.82
N THR A 443 -2.09 -31.84 1.81
CA THR A 443 -1.94 -32.27 3.21
C THR A 443 -2.53 -33.65 3.46
N THR A 444 -3.67 -33.99 2.87
CA THR A 444 -4.28 -35.32 3.01
C THR A 444 -3.43 -36.41 2.37
N ALA A 445 -2.82 -36.13 1.22
CA ALA A 445 -1.87 -37.04 0.57
C ALA A 445 -0.64 -37.30 1.44
N SER A 446 -0.04 -36.25 2.02
CA SER A 446 1.09 -36.39 2.95
C SER A 446 0.73 -37.19 4.21
N VAL A 447 -0.47 -36.97 4.77
CA VAL A 447 -0.95 -37.74 5.92
C VAL A 447 -1.16 -39.22 5.56
N ALA A 448 -1.71 -39.51 4.38
CA ALA A 448 -1.89 -40.88 3.90
C ALA A 448 -0.54 -41.60 3.73
N GLU A 449 0.47 -40.91 3.19
CA GLU A 449 1.83 -41.46 3.06
C GLU A 449 2.44 -41.78 4.43
N ARG A 450 2.34 -40.85 5.39
CA ARG A 450 2.79 -41.05 6.78
C ARG A 450 2.08 -42.21 7.45
N ALA A 451 0.77 -42.37 7.25
CA ALA A 451 0.01 -43.50 7.77
C ALA A 451 0.49 -44.84 7.16
N GLY A 452 0.84 -44.85 5.87
CA GLY A 452 1.44 -46.00 5.21
C GLY A 452 2.80 -46.40 5.79
N VAL A 453 3.66 -45.42 6.08
CA VAL A 453 4.95 -45.65 6.75
C VAL A 453 4.76 -46.19 8.17
N LEU A 454 3.86 -45.60 8.95
CA LEU A 454 3.56 -46.07 10.31
C LEU A 454 3.03 -47.50 10.33
N SER A 455 2.17 -47.86 9.37
CA SER A 455 1.64 -49.23 9.25
C SER A 455 2.74 -50.25 8.97
N ARG A 456 3.73 -49.91 8.13
CA ARG A 456 4.91 -50.75 7.87
C ARG A 456 5.79 -50.92 9.10
N LEU A 457 6.07 -49.83 9.81
CA LEU A 457 6.87 -49.88 11.06
C LEU A 457 6.19 -50.70 12.16
N LEU A 458 4.87 -50.62 12.30
CA LEU A 458 4.12 -51.46 13.24
C LEU A 458 4.23 -52.95 12.90
N ALA A 459 4.16 -53.30 11.61
CA ALA A 459 4.35 -54.68 11.17
C ALA A 459 5.77 -55.20 11.46
N GLU A 460 6.80 -54.38 11.23
CA GLU A 460 8.19 -54.71 11.57
C GLU A 460 8.40 -54.87 13.08
N LEU A 461 7.84 -53.99 13.90
CA LEU A 461 7.91 -54.08 15.36
C LEU A 461 7.25 -55.36 15.88
N HIS A 462 6.08 -55.73 15.34
CA HIS A 462 5.43 -57.00 15.69
C HIS A 462 6.27 -58.22 15.28
N ALA A 463 6.85 -58.20 14.08
CA ALA A 463 7.74 -59.26 13.63
C ALA A 463 8.96 -59.40 14.56
N ASN A 464 9.61 -58.29 14.91
CA ASN A 464 10.75 -58.27 15.83
C ASN A 464 10.37 -58.77 17.23
N ALA A 465 9.21 -58.37 17.76
CA ALA A 465 8.71 -58.85 19.04
C ALA A 465 8.54 -60.39 19.04
N SER A 466 7.94 -60.95 18.00
CA SER A 466 7.78 -62.40 17.87
C SER A 466 9.11 -63.16 17.81
N VAL A 467 10.13 -62.58 17.15
CA VAL A 467 11.47 -63.16 17.10
C VAL A 467 12.14 -63.11 18.48
N MET A 468 12.00 -62.00 19.21
CA MET A 468 12.56 -61.88 20.57
C MET A 468 11.91 -62.85 21.55
N GLU A 469 10.60 -63.07 21.46
CA GLU A 469 9.87 -64.05 22.27
C GLU A 469 10.41 -65.47 22.02
N PHE A 470 10.55 -65.85 20.74
CA PHE A 470 11.13 -67.15 20.37
C PHE A 470 12.58 -67.32 20.85
N GLN A 471 13.41 -66.27 20.78
CA GLN A 471 14.77 -66.31 21.30
C GLN A 471 14.80 -66.49 22.81
N THR A 472 13.90 -65.81 23.53
CA THR A 472 13.78 -65.89 24.98
C THR A 472 13.43 -67.32 25.40
N ASP A 473 12.38 -67.91 24.81
CA ASP A 473 11.99 -69.31 25.01
C ASP A 473 13.16 -70.27 24.75
N ARG A 474 13.90 -70.05 23.67
CA ARG A 474 15.06 -70.88 23.32
C ARG A 474 16.16 -70.77 24.37
N THR A 475 16.43 -69.58 24.90
CA THR A 475 17.45 -69.38 25.94
C THR A 475 17.02 -69.97 27.28
N GLU A 476 15.74 -69.86 27.64
CA GLU A 476 15.19 -70.43 28.87
C GLU A 476 15.28 -71.96 28.86
N ARG A 477 14.86 -72.61 27.77
CA ARG A 477 14.99 -74.08 27.62
C ARG A 477 16.43 -74.56 27.72
N ARG A 478 17.39 -73.79 27.17
CA ARG A 478 18.82 -74.11 27.28
C ARG A 478 19.32 -73.97 28.73
N LEU A 479 18.84 -72.96 29.44
CA LEU A 479 19.19 -72.75 30.84
C LEU A 479 18.65 -73.89 31.71
N ASP A 480 17.38 -74.27 31.53
CA ASP A 480 16.77 -75.39 32.25
C ASP A 480 17.50 -76.71 31.98
N GLN A 481 17.85 -76.96 30.72
CA GLN A 481 18.63 -78.14 30.34
C GLN A 481 20.01 -78.15 31.04
N TRP A 482 20.72 -77.03 31.05
CA TRP A 482 22.02 -76.92 31.70
C TRP A 482 21.92 -77.08 33.23
N MET A 483 20.89 -76.49 33.85
CA MET A 483 20.63 -76.61 35.28
C MET A 483 20.30 -78.05 35.69
N SER A 484 19.48 -78.76 34.89
CA SER A 484 19.16 -80.17 35.11
C SER A 484 20.42 -81.05 35.02
N GLN A 485 21.25 -80.87 33.99
CA GLN A 485 22.51 -81.62 33.84
C GLN A 485 23.50 -81.40 34.99
N ASN A 486 23.51 -80.22 35.62
CA ASN A 486 24.41 -79.92 36.73
C ASN A 486 23.88 -80.39 38.09
N ARG A 487 22.56 -80.52 38.27
CA ARG A 487 21.98 -81.07 39.51
C ARG A 487 22.31 -82.55 39.72
N GLU A 488 22.50 -83.30 38.63
CA GLU A 488 22.71 -84.76 38.67
C GLU A 488 24.18 -85.17 38.86
N ARG A 489 25.12 -84.23 38.93
CA ARG A 489 26.55 -84.57 39.13
C ARG A 489 26.82 -84.99 40.58
N PRO A 490 27.21 -86.25 40.83
CA PRO A 490 27.48 -86.72 42.19
C PRO A 490 28.71 -86.00 42.75
N ARG A 491 28.59 -85.51 43.99
CA ARG A 491 29.66 -84.85 44.75
C ARG A 491 30.12 -85.79 45.85
N VAL A 492 31.42 -86.11 45.90
CA VAL A 492 31.99 -87.03 46.88
C VAL A 492 33.22 -86.38 47.50
N ALA A 493 33.21 -86.22 48.82
CA ALA A 493 34.34 -85.72 49.58
C ALA A 493 34.24 -86.16 51.04
N PHE A 494 35.32 -86.67 51.61
CA PHE A 494 35.40 -86.98 53.03
C PHE A 494 36.71 -86.48 53.64
N SER A 495 36.68 -86.27 54.96
CA SER A 495 37.85 -85.99 55.78
C SER A 495 37.58 -86.49 57.20
N ALA A 496 38.50 -87.26 57.75
CA ALA A 496 38.39 -87.86 59.07
C ALA A 496 39.72 -87.84 59.82
N GLY A 497 39.69 -87.57 61.13
CA GLY A 497 40.81 -87.72 62.07
C GLY A 497 40.86 -89.10 62.72
N LEU A 498 42.03 -89.52 63.15
CA LEU A 498 42.30 -90.92 63.50
C LEU A 498 41.56 -91.38 64.76
N SER A 499 41.95 -90.91 65.95
CA SER A 499 41.25 -91.18 67.21
C SER A 499 41.75 -90.27 68.34
N ASP A 500 41.12 -90.30 69.51
CA ASP A 500 41.60 -89.58 70.70
C ASP A 500 42.34 -90.49 71.71
N SER A 501 42.76 -91.67 71.26
CA SER A 501 43.27 -92.74 72.14
C SER A 501 44.76 -92.58 72.51
N GLY A 502 45.44 -91.54 72.00
CA GLY A 502 46.88 -91.38 72.16
C GLY A 502 47.65 -92.31 71.23
N ALA A 503 48.41 -93.25 71.79
CA ALA A 503 49.22 -94.17 71.01
C ALA A 503 48.36 -95.26 70.34
N ILE A 504 48.58 -95.49 69.04
CA ILE A 504 47.88 -96.49 68.23
C ILE A 504 48.93 -97.45 67.68
N GLY A 505 48.78 -98.73 68.02
CA GLY A 505 49.86 -99.72 67.87
C GLY A 505 50.94 -99.56 68.96
N PRO A 506 52.05 -100.32 68.88
CA PRO A 506 52.35 -101.30 67.84
C PRO A 506 51.41 -102.51 67.88
N PHE A 507 50.89 -102.89 66.72
CA PHE A 507 50.11 -104.12 66.58
C PHE A 507 51.04 -105.29 66.22
N GLY A 508 50.65 -106.52 66.59
CA GLY A 508 51.41 -107.72 66.24
C GLY A 508 51.38 -108.06 64.75
N MET A 509 50.44 -107.49 64.01
CA MET A 509 50.26 -107.67 62.57
C MET A 509 49.81 -106.37 61.92
N GLU A 510 49.89 -106.29 60.59
CA GLU A 510 49.38 -105.15 59.84
C GLU A 510 47.87 -104.97 60.11
N THR A 511 47.45 -103.76 60.44
CA THR A 511 46.08 -103.47 60.89
C THR A 511 45.51 -102.26 60.14
N THR A 512 44.28 -102.36 59.64
CA THR A 512 43.57 -101.23 59.03
C THR A 512 43.29 -100.14 60.05
N LEU A 513 43.67 -98.91 59.72
CA LEU A 513 43.42 -97.73 60.53
C LEU A 513 41.99 -97.24 60.33
N VAL A 514 41.28 -97.11 61.45
CA VAL A 514 39.91 -96.59 61.48
C VAL A 514 39.97 -95.14 61.96
N PHE A 515 39.71 -94.19 61.05
CA PHE A 515 39.65 -92.76 61.40
C PHE A 515 38.24 -92.44 61.88
N THR A 516 38.05 -92.43 63.20
CA THR A 516 36.73 -92.36 63.82
C THR A 516 36.16 -90.94 63.88
N LYS A 517 36.99 -89.91 63.78
CA LYS A 517 36.58 -88.50 63.91
C LYS A 517 36.20 -87.91 62.57
N THR A 518 34.93 -87.99 62.18
CA THR A 518 34.51 -87.43 60.88
C THR A 518 34.34 -85.92 60.91
N LEU A 519 35.05 -85.26 59.99
CA LEU A 519 34.97 -83.81 59.74
C LEU A 519 33.99 -83.52 58.60
N THR A 520 34.09 -84.26 57.49
CA THR A 520 33.22 -84.15 56.31
C THR A 520 32.98 -85.54 55.71
N ASN A 521 31.79 -85.82 55.18
CA ASN A 521 31.49 -87.06 54.46
C ASN A 521 30.37 -86.88 53.43
N VAL A 522 30.56 -85.93 52.50
CA VAL A 522 29.65 -85.68 51.38
C VAL A 522 29.67 -86.88 50.44
N GLY A 523 28.48 -87.42 50.13
CA GLY A 523 28.33 -88.66 49.35
C GLY A 523 28.45 -89.94 50.19
N GLN A 524 28.69 -89.83 51.50
CA GLN A 524 28.70 -90.95 52.47
C GLN A 524 29.58 -92.14 52.05
N ALA A 525 30.65 -91.87 51.31
CA ALA A 525 31.53 -92.89 50.74
C ALA A 525 32.58 -93.42 51.73
N TYR A 526 32.84 -92.70 52.83
CA TYR A 526 33.73 -93.15 53.90
C TYR A 526 32.97 -93.83 55.03
N ASN A 527 33.38 -95.04 55.40
CA ASN A 527 32.83 -95.78 56.52
C ASN A 527 33.72 -95.62 57.77
N GLN A 528 33.18 -94.91 58.76
CA GLN A 528 33.87 -94.53 59.99
C GLN A 528 34.07 -95.71 60.96
N THR A 529 33.34 -96.80 60.77
CA THR A 529 33.46 -98.01 61.60
C THR A 529 34.55 -98.94 61.08
N THR A 530 34.74 -99.00 59.75
CA THR A 530 35.72 -99.89 59.12
C THR A 530 37.02 -99.19 58.74
N GLY A 531 37.02 -97.86 58.63
CA GLY A 531 38.17 -97.08 58.16
C GLY A 531 38.31 -97.05 56.64
N ILE A 532 37.30 -97.54 55.91
CA ILE A 532 37.39 -97.81 54.48
C ILE A 532 36.54 -96.81 53.70
N PHE A 533 37.16 -96.19 52.69
CA PHE A 533 36.45 -95.46 51.64
C PHE A 533 36.00 -96.44 50.56
N ARG A 534 34.77 -96.30 50.04
CA ARG A 534 34.25 -97.06 48.90
C ARG A 534 33.77 -96.09 47.83
N ALA A 535 34.33 -96.18 46.62
CA ALA A 535 33.96 -95.31 45.51
C ALA A 535 32.48 -95.54 45.11
N PRO A 536 31.60 -94.54 45.16
CA PRO A 536 30.20 -94.71 44.79
C PRO A 536 29.99 -94.76 43.27
N LEU A 537 30.92 -94.21 42.49
CA LEU A 537 30.94 -94.24 41.03
C LEU A 537 32.36 -94.22 40.51
N ARG A 538 32.53 -94.54 39.23
CA ARG A 538 33.79 -94.47 38.53
C ARG A 538 34.28 -93.03 38.38
N GLY A 539 35.54 -92.78 38.69
CA GLY A 539 36.11 -91.43 38.59
C GLY A 539 37.52 -91.33 39.11
N LEU A 540 38.12 -90.15 38.92
CA LEU A 540 39.43 -89.83 39.45
C LEU A 540 39.27 -89.22 40.85
N TYR A 541 39.77 -89.90 41.86
CA TYR A 541 39.73 -89.47 43.26
C TYR A 541 41.11 -89.04 43.71
N CYS A 542 41.21 -88.02 44.56
CA CYS A 542 42.46 -87.66 45.22
C CYS A 542 42.37 -88.02 46.69
N PHE A 543 43.32 -88.82 47.19
CA PHE A 543 43.42 -89.16 48.61
C PHE A 543 44.61 -88.46 49.23
N LEU A 544 44.41 -87.91 50.42
CA LEU A 544 45.41 -87.21 51.20
C LEU A 544 45.40 -87.78 52.60
N PHE A 545 46.58 -88.07 53.13
CA PHE A 545 46.68 -88.47 54.51
C PHE A 545 47.89 -87.84 55.18
N THR A 546 47.73 -87.59 56.47
CA THR A 546 48.77 -87.18 57.38
C THR A 546 48.75 -88.18 58.54
N VAL A 547 49.91 -88.69 58.90
CA VAL A 547 50.07 -89.57 60.05
C VAL A 547 51.16 -89.03 60.96
N ALA A 548 50.91 -89.08 62.27
CA ALA A 548 51.81 -88.53 63.27
C ALA A 548 52.30 -89.59 64.25
N ASP A 549 53.47 -89.35 64.83
CA ASP A 549 54.01 -90.07 65.98
C ASP A 549 54.62 -89.06 66.96
N PHE A 550 54.74 -89.44 68.22
CA PHE A 550 55.33 -88.65 69.29
C PHE A 550 56.63 -89.27 69.84
N LEU A 551 56.90 -90.55 69.61
CA LEU A 551 58.01 -91.26 70.26
C LEU A 551 59.08 -91.69 69.24
N LYS A 552 60.29 -92.03 69.72
CA LYS A 552 61.38 -92.48 68.84
C LYS A 552 61.09 -93.84 68.20
N GLY A 553 61.05 -93.92 66.87
CA GLY A 553 60.78 -95.17 66.17
C GLY A 553 60.39 -95.00 64.70
N TYR A 554 60.15 -96.12 64.03
CA TYR A 554 59.60 -96.12 62.68
C TYR A 554 58.11 -95.82 62.71
N ARG A 555 57.70 -94.91 61.82
CA ARG A 555 56.31 -94.61 61.52
C ARG A 555 56.07 -94.83 60.04
N GLY A 556 54.89 -95.28 59.71
CA GLY A 556 54.53 -95.45 58.32
C GLY A 556 53.21 -96.12 58.13
N VAL A 557 52.61 -95.90 56.97
CA VAL A 557 51.32 -96.46 56.59
C VAL A 557 51.34 -96.88 55.14
N TYR A 558 50.67 -97.98 54.85
CA TYR A 558 50.34 -98.39 53.50
C TYR A 558 49.00 -97.81 53.10
N LEU A 559 48.94 -97.18 51.93
CA LEU A 559 47.68 -96.92 51.23
C LEU A 559 47.35 -98.14 50.39
N TYR A 560 46.17 -98.70 50.64
CA TYR A 560 45.64 -99.82 49.89
C TYR A 560 44.54 -99.35 48.95
N ARG A 561 44.55 -99.88 47.73
CA ARG A 561 43.38 -99.93 46.85
C ARG A 561 42.93 -101.38 46.80
N ASN A 562 41.71 -101.65 47.26
CA ASN A 562 41.23 -103.00 47.53
C ASN A 562 42.24 -103.72 48.47
N GLU A 563 42.85 -104.80 48.01
CA GLU A 563 43.91 -105.54 48.73
C GLU A 563 45.32 -105.32 48.15
N GLU A 564 45.48 -104.39 47.22
CA GLU A 564 46.78 -104.05 46.61
C GLU A 564 47.41 -102.83 47.29
N ARG A 565 48.70 -102.92 47.62
CA ARG A 565 49.50 -101.81 48.17
C ARG A 565 49.82 -100.82 47.06
N VAL A 566 49.31 -99.61 47.18
CA VAL A 566 49.52 -98.54 46.21
C VAL A 566 50.68 -97.64 46.60
N LEU A 567 50.78 -97.30 47.89
CA LEU A 567 51.81 -96.41 48.41
C LEU A 567 52.25 -96.88 49.78
N PHE A 568 53.54 -96.74 50.08
CA PHE A 568 54.06 -96.83 51.44
C PHE A 568 54.70 -95.51 51.84
N SER A 569 54.17 -94.87 52.88
CA SER A 569 54.82 -93.74 53.52
C SER A 569 55.61 -94.26 54.72
N LEU A 570 56.93 -94.09 54.73
CA LEU A 570 57.82 -94.54 55.81
C LEU A 570 58.76 -93.42 56.21
N GLU A 571 58.84 -93.16 57.51
CA GLU A 571 59.81 -92.22 58.08
C GLU A 571 60.32 -92.70 59.45
N LEU A 572 61.49 -92.22 59.86
CA LEU A 572 62.10 -92.51 61.16
C LEU A 572 62.04 -91.27 62.06
N ASN A 573 61.34 -91.37 63.20
CA ASN A 573 61.40 -90.35 64.23
C ASN A 573 62.65 -90.56 65.10
N GLY A 574 63.81 -90.08 64.65
CA GLY A 574 65.09 -90.30 65.35
C GLY A 574 65.30 -89.47 66.62
N HIS A 575 64.61 -88.33 66.74
CA HIS A 575 64.78 -87.35 67.82
C HIS A 575 63.77 -87.54 68.96
N GLY A 576 62.59 -88.09 68.66
CA GLY A 576 61.47 -88.14 69.60
C GLY A 576 60.75 -86.78 69.69
N GLY A 577 59.52 -86.77 70.16
CA GLY A 577 58.62 -85.61 70.05
C GLY A 577 57.68 -85.70 68.84
N TYR A 578 56.83 -84.69 68.67
CA TYR A 578 55.84 -84.67 67.59
C TYR A 578 56.50 -84.58 66.22
N ALA A 579 56.24 -85.57 65.40
CA ALA A 579 56.51 -85.53 63.98
C ALA A 579 55.21 -85.89 63.25
N SER A 580 55.00 -85.35 62.03
CA SER A 580 53.96 -85.81 61.09
C SER A 580 54.53 -86.01 59.67
N SER A 581 53.98 -86.96 58.91
CA SER A 581 54.31 -87.20 57.51
C SER A 581 53.03 -87.18 56.70
N SER A 582 53.05 -86.56 55.53
CA SER A 582 51.87 -86.43 54.67
C SER A 582 52.14 -86.92 53.27
N ALA A 583 51.14 -87.54 52.64
CA ALA A 583 51.18 -87.91 51.24
C ALA A 583 49.83 -87.67 50.58
N ALA A 584 49.86 -87.44 49.27
CA ALA A 584 48.68 -87.31 48.43
C ALA A 584 48.85 -88.17 47.18
N THR A 585 47.78 -88.86 46.76
CA THR A 585 47.82 -89.72 45.59
C THR A 585 46.48 -89.70 44.86
N PRO A 586 46.44 -89.30 43.57
CA PRO A 586 45.27 -89.47 42.73
C PRO A 586 45.14 -90.95 42.30
N LEU A 587 43.93 -91.50 42.44
CA LEU A 587 43.58 -92.86 42.05
C LEU A 587 42.34 -92.86 41.18
N LEU A 588 42.45 -93.49 40.02
CA LEU A 588 41.29 -93.86 39.22
C LEU A 588 40.63 -95.06 39.89
N LEU A 589 39.38 -94.88 40.33
CA LEU A 589 38.61 -95.93 40.99
C LEU A 589 37.39 -96.29 40.17
N GLU A 590 37.10 -97.57 40.11
CA GLU A 590 35.83 -98.11 39.63
C GLU A 590 34.78 -98.08 40.75
N ALA A 591 33.49 -98.11 40.37
CA ALA A 591 32.40 -98.12 41.34
C ALA A 591 32.50 -99.37 42.24
N GLY A 592 32.52 -99.14 43.56
CA GLY A 592 32.62 -100.17 44.59
C GLY A 592 34.05 -100.53 45.01
N GLU A 593 35.09 -100.01 44.34
CA GLU A 593 36.46 -100.19 44.81
C GLU A 593 36.71 -99.48 46.13
N THR A 594 37.61 -100.03 46.93
CA THR A 594 37.87 -99.54 48.28
C THR A 594 39.27 -98.94 48.42
N VAL A 595 39.40 -97.96 49.30
CA VAL A 595 40.68 -97.38 49.69
C VAL A 595 40.77 -97.33 51.21
N SER A 596 41.91 -97.76 51.76
CA SER A 596 42.14 -97.79 53.21
C SER A 596 43.61 -97.54 53.55
N LEU A 597 43.86 -97.05 54.76
CA LEU A 597 45.20 -96.94 55.30
C LEU A 597 45.44 -98.09 56.27
N ARG A 598 46.58 -98.76 56.17
CA ARG A 598 46.97 -99.84 57.09
C ARG A 598 48.31 -99.54 57.74
N LEU A 599 48.38 -99.75 59.05
CA LEU A 599 49.58 -99.60 59.87
C LEU A 599 50.34 -100.94 59.85
N PRO A 600 51.62 -100.98 59.45
CA PRO A 600 52.42 -102.19 59.52
C PRO A 600 52.53 -102.76 60.94
N GLY A 601 52.74 -104.07 61.05
CA GLY A 601 53.08 -104.69 62.33
C GLY A 601 54.31 -104.03 62.95
N SER A 602 54.33 -103.92 64.29
CA SER A 602 55.39 -103.27 65.07
C SER A 602 55.51 -101.75 64.92
N TYR A 603 54.71 -101.10 64.07
CA TYR A 603 54.71 -99.65 63.88
C TYR A 603 53.66 -99.01 64.75
N ARG A 604 53.86 -97.74 65.14
CA ARG A 604 52.88 -97.00 65.93
C ARG A 604 52.64 -95.61 65.36
N LEU A 605 51.48 -95.07 65.71
CA LEU A 605 51.10 -93.69 65.47
C LEU A 605 50.63 -93.04 66.78
N TYR A 606 50.47 -91.73 66.76
CA TYR A 606 49.91 -90.95 67.85
C TYR A 606 48.82 -90.03 67.32
N ASP A 607 47.68 -90.00 68.00
CA ASP A 607 46.64 -88.99 67.77
C ASP A 607 45.88 -88.67 69.06
N ASP A 608 45.43 -87.42 69.18
CA ASP A 608 44.60 -86.95 70.29
C ASP A 608 43.57 -85.93 69.79
N ASN A 609 42.91 -85.22 70.71
CA ASN A 609 41.88 -84.24 70.39
C ASN A 609 42.34 -83.09 69.47
N ARG A 610 43.64 -82.97 69.16
CA ARG A 610 44.22 -81.98 68.24
C ARG A 610 44.29 -82.45 66.78
N ASN A 611 43.90 -83.70 66.47
CA ASN A 611 43.85 -84.26 65.11
C ASN A 611 45.19 -84.17 64.37
N PHE A 612 46.22 -84.81 64.91
CA PHE A 612 47.53 -84.90 64.26
C PHE A 612 47.54 -85.83 63.06
N SER A 613 46.66 -86.83 63.04
CA SER A 613 46.52 -87.77 61.92
C SER A 613 45.18 -87.58 61.22
N LEU A 614 45.22 -87.36 59.91
CA LEU A 614 44.06 -87.09 59.06
C LEU A 614 44.07 -88.00 57.83
N PHE A 615 42.87 -88.41 57.40
CA PHE A 615 42.66 -89.10 56.14
C PHE A 615 41.49 -88.43 55.41
N SER A 616 41.75 -87.96 54.20
CA SER A 616 40.79 -87.23 53.38
C SER A 616 40.80 -87.76 51.96
N GLY A 617 39.69 -87.60 51.26
CA GLY A 617 39.65 -87.85 49.83
C GLY A 617 38.42 -87.26 49.17
N PHE A 618 38.54 -86.91 47.89
CA PHE A 618 37.46 -86.30 47.13
C PHE A 618 37.51 -86.67 45.65
N LEU A 619 36.34 -86.67 45.01
CA LEU A 619 36.18 -86.87 43.57
C LEU A 619 36.57 -85.60 42.83
N LEU A 620 37.53 -85.69 41.89
CA LEU A 620 37.89 -84.59 41.01
C LEU A 620 36.86 -84.44 39.89
N PHE A 621 36.59 -85.52 39.17
CA PHE A 621 35.54 -85.60 38.17
C PHE A 621 35.12 -87.06 37.92
N PRO A 622 33.83 -87.32 37.70
CA PRO A 622 33.33 -88.63 37.26
C PRO A 622 33.84 -88.96 35.84
N LEU A 623 33.98 -90.25 35.51
CA LEU A 623 34.49 -90.75 34.22
C LEU A 623 33.63 -91.81 33.54
#